data_AF-Q4GZK2-F1
#
_entry.id   AF-Q4GZK2-F1
#
_cell.length_a   1.000
_cell.length_b   1.000
_cell.length_c   1.000
_cell.angle_alpha   90.00
_cell.angle_beta   90.00
_cell.angle_gamma   90.00
#
_symmetry.space_group_name_H-M   'P 1'
#
loop_
_entity.id
_entity.type
_entity.pdbx_description
1 polymer ?
#
loop_
_entity_poly.entity_id
_entity_poly.type
_entity_poly.pdbx_seq_one_letter_code
_entity_poly.pdbx_strand_id
1 'polypeptide(L)'
;MAVAIEAPFHVLAVDDSLPDRKLIERLLKTSSFQVTTVDSGSKALEFLGLHDHEDSPISTQSDQQEVAVNLIITDYCMPGMTGYDLLKKIKESSYLRDIPVVIMSSDNIPSRINRCLEEGADEFFLKPVRLSDMSKLKPHILKSRCKEHYQQEQNLQSNSESNNSSNPTSENSSSSTSSNSHKRKAVDEEILPHTIRPRHS
;
A
#
# COMPACT_ATOMS: atom_id res chain seq x y z
N MET A 1 23.98 -20.22 -12.74
CA MET A 1 23.10 -19.54 -11.78
C MET A 1 22.14 -18.67 -12.57
N ALA A 2 20.84 -18.98 -12.55
CA ALA A 2 19.85 -18.05 -13.09
C ALA A 2 19.70 -16.92 -12.06
N VAL A 3 20.13 -15.71 -12.44
CA VAL A 3 19.82 -14.51 -11.65
C VAL A 3 18.33 -14.29 -11.84
N ALA A 4 17.55 -14.43 -10.77
CA ALA A 4 16.16 -14.00 -10.78
C ALA A 4 16.17 -12.50 -11.08
N ILE A 5 15.76 -12.13 -12.30
CA ILE A 5 15.56 -10.72 -12.66
C ILE A 5 14.32 -10.30 -11.87
N GLU A 6 14.51 -9.67 -10.72
CA GLU A 6 13.42 -9.05 -9.99
C GLU A 6 12.66 -8.14 -10.96
N ALA A 7 11.34 -8.32 -11.05
CA ALA A 7 10.51 -7.53 -11.95
C ALA A 7 10.74 -6.04 -11.69
N PRO A 8 11.01 -5.23 -12.73
CA PRO A 8 11.34 -3.83 -12.57
C PRO A 8 10.21 -3.12 -11.83
N PHE A 9 10.57 -2.27 -10.87
CA PHE A 9 9.58 -1.49 -10.14
C PHE A 9 8.89 -0.50 -11.09
N HIS A 10 7.56 -0.50 -11.07
CA HIS A 10 6.76 0.34 -11.94
C HIS A 10 6.32 1.61 -11.23
N VAL A 11 6.58 2.75 -11.86
CA VAL A 11 6.24 4.08 -11.36
C VAL A 11 5.24 4.73 -12.30
N LEU A 12 4.13 5.24 -11.74
CA LEU A 12 3.20 6.11 -12.44
C LEU A 12 3.59 7.57 -12.23
N ALA A 13 3.97 8.26 -13.30
CA ALA A 13 4.33 9.68 -13.28
C ALA A 13 3.21 10.54 -13.86
N VAL A 14 2.71 11.49 -13.08
CA VAL A 14 1.56 12.34 -13.40
C VAL A 14 2.00 13.80 -13.44
N ASP A 15 1.96 14.44 -14.61
CA ASP A 15 2.35 15.84 -14.77
C ASP A 15 1.73 16.44 -16.04
N ASP A 16 1.04 17.58 -15.91
CA ASP A 16 0.38 18.27 -17.03
C ASP A 16 1.40 19.01 -17.92
N SER A 17 2.56 19.39 -17.37
CA SER A 17 3.65 20.02 -18.10
C SER A 17 4.47 18.99 -18.87
N LEU A 18 4.37 19.01 -20.20
CA LEU A 18 5.11 18.09 -21.08
C LEU A 18 6.65 18.12 -20.85
N PRO A 19 7.32 19.27 -20.65
CA PRO A 19 8.74 19.31 -20.31
C PRO A 19 9.06 18.61 -18.98
N ASP A 20 8.27 18.87 -17.94
CA ASP A 20 8.49 18.28 -16.61
C ASP A 20 8.22 16.77 -16.65
N ARG A 21 7.13 16.36 -17.31
CA ARG A 21 6.81 14.94 -17.54
C ARG A 21 7.94 14.19 -18.24
N LYS A 22 8.54 14.79 -19.28
CA LYS A 22 9.70 14.20 -19.98
C LYS A 22 10.95 14.16 -19.12
N LEU A 23 11.17 15.17 -18.28
CA LEU A 23 12.30 15.18 -17.35
C LEU A 23 12.15 14.04 -16.33
N ILE A 24 11.00 13.94 -15.67
CA ILE A 24 10.78 12.92 -14.64
C ILE A 24 10.82 11.50 -15.23
N GLU A 25 10.23 11.29 -16.41
CA GLU A 25 10.31 10.02 -17.12
C GLU A 25 11.76 9.59 -17.37
N ARG A 26 12.61 10.52 -17.83
CA ARG A 26 14.04 10.25 -18.04
C ARG A 26 14.76 9.91 -16.74
N LEU A 27 14.56 10.70 -15.69
CA LEU A 27 15.21 10.48 -14.38
C LEU A 27 14.85 9.11 -13.79
N LEU A 28 13.57 8.73 -13.87
CA LEU A 28 13.08 7.44 -13.41
C LEU A 28 13.63 6.28 -14.25
N LYS A 29 13.60 6.39 -15.59
CA LYS A 29 14.19 5.37 -16.48
C LYS A 29 15.69 5.20 -16.28
N THR A 30 16.43 6.30 -16.08
CA THR A 30 17.87 6.27 -15.72
C THR A 30 18.10 5.56 -14.38
N SER A 31 17.13 5.59 -13.48
CA SER A 31 17.16 4.90 -12.18
C SER A 31 16.63 3.46 -12.25
N SER A 32 16.47 2.90 -13.45
CA SER A 32 16.02 1.52 -13.73
C SER A 32 14.57 1.21 -13.33
N PHE A 33 13.72 2.22 -13.25
CA PHE A 33 12.27 2.04 -13.08
C PHE A 33 11.59 1.80 -14.43
N GLN A 34 10.56 0.95 -14.44
CA GLN A 34 9.53 1.00 -15.48
C GLN A 34 8.67 2.24 -15.21
N VAL A 35 8.29 2.98 -16.25
CA VAL A 35 7.55 4.24 -16.07
C VAL A 35 6.35 4.26 -17.01
N THR A 36 5.17 4.51 -16.45
CA THR A 36 4.00 4.97 -17.20
C THR A 36 3.80 6.44 -16.91
N THR A 37 3.55 7.25 -17.94
CA THR A 37 3.31 8.68 -17.78
C THR A 37 1.89 9.04 -18.19
N VAL A 38 1.21 9.87 -17.40
CA VAL A 38 -0.10 10.45 -17.70
C VAL A 38 -0.06 11.96 -17.49
N ASP A 39 -1.01 12.69 -18.07
CA ASP A 39 -0.98 14.16 -18.16
C ASP A 39 -1.97 14.88 -17.23
N SER A 40 -2.70 14.14 -16.40
CA SER A 40 -3.73 14.70 -15.54
C SER A 40 -4.11 13.72 -14.43
N GLY A 41 -4.64 14.26 -13.32
CA GLY A 41 -5.14 13.44 -12.21
C GLY A 41 -6.27 12.51 -12.63
N SER A 42 -7.18 12.94 -13.50
CA SER A 42 -8.28 12.09 -13.99
C SER A 42 -7.79 10.87 -14.75
N LYS A 43 -6.80 11.03 -15.65
CA LYS A 43 -6.20 9.87 -16.36
C LYS A 43 -5.39 8.97 -15.42
N ALA A 44 -4.79 9.53 -14.37
CA ALA A 44 -4.13 8.73 -13.34
C ALA A 44 -5.13 7.83 -12.61
N LEU A 45 -6.31 8.36 -12.24
CA LEU A 45 -7.37 7.57 -11.61
C LEU A 45 -7.92 6.49 -12.55
N GLU A 46 -8.18 6.84 -13.82
CA GLU A 46 -8.60 5.88 -14.86
C GLU A 46 -7.57 4.74 -14.98
N PHE A 47 -6.28 5.09 -15.07
CA PHE A 47 -5.19 4.12 -15.13
C PHE A 47 -5.10 3.23 -13.87
N LEU A 48 -5.40 3.79 -12.70
CA LEU A 48 -5.42 3.05 -11.43
C LEU A 48 -6.72 2.28 -11.17
N GLY A 49 -7.71 2.35 -12.08
CA GLY A 49 -9.01 1.70 -11.94
C GLY A 49 -10.00 2.42 -11.02
N LEU A 50 -9.68 3.62 -10.54
CA LEU A 50 -10.59 4.46 -9.77
C LEU A 50 -11.49 5.26 -10.72
N HIS A 51 -12.76 4.89 -10.79
CA HIS A 51 -13.77 5.65 -11.53
C HIS A 51 -14.74 6.29 -10.53
N ASP A 52 -14.91 7.62 -10.60
CA ASP A 52 -15.92 8.33 -9.79
C ASP A 52 -17.35 8.04 -10.25
N HIS A 53 -17.53 7.39 -11.40
CA HIS A 53 -18.81 7.16 -12.03
C HIS A 53 -19.15 5.66 -11.98
N GLU A 54 -20.11 5.31 -11.12
CA GLU A 54 -20.75 3.99 -11.02
C GLU A 54 -21.45 3.54 -12.32
N ASP A 55 -21.53 4.39 -13.34
CA ASP A 55 -22.25 4.13 -14.58
C ASP A 55 -21.34 4.31 -15.80
N SER A 56 -20.42 3.36 -16.03
CA SER A 56 -20.12 2.83 -17.37
C SER A 56 -18.86 1.93 -17.32
N PRO A 57 -18.98 0.61 -17.56
CA PRO A 57 -17.82 -0.21 -17.87
C PRO A 57 -17.42 0.07 -19.31
N ILE A 58 -16.72 1.18 -19.57
CA ILE A 58 -15.91 1.26 -20.77
C ILE A 58 -14.55 0.72 -20.37
N SER A 59 -14.46 -0.60 -20.44
CA SER A 59 -13.22 -1.30 -20.70
C SER A 59 -12.60 -0.66 -21.93
N THR A 60 -11.71 0.31 -21.76
CA THR A 60 -10.76 0.71 -22.79
C THR A 60 -9.80 -0.47 -22.98
N GLN A 61 -10.28 -1.42 -23.76
CA GLN A 61 -9.52 -2.22 -24.71
C GLN A 61 -8.24 -2.88 -24.15
N SER A 62 -8.40 -4.20 -23.93
CA SER A 62 -7.53 -5.22 -24.51
C SER A 62 -6.11 -5.34 -23.93
N ASP A 63 -5.85 -6.48 -23.29
CA ASP A 63 -4.50 -7.03 -23.01
C ASP A 63 -3.58 -6.26 -22.05
N GLN A 64 -4.11 -5.40 -21.19
CA GLN A 64 -3.30 -4.83 -20.10
C GLN A 64 -3.16 -5.84 -18.97
N GLN A 65 -2.14 -6.68 -19.09
CA GLN A 65 -1.52 -7.36 -17.96
C GLN A 65 -1.51 -6.42 -16.75
N GLU A 66 -2.12 -6.83 -15.64
CA GLU A 66 -2.30 -6.08 -14.40
C GLU A 66 -0.96 -5.45 -13.98
N VAL A 67 -0.66 -4.24 -14.46
CA VAL A 67 0.64 -3.61 -14.22
C VAL A 67 0.57 -3.02 -12.82
N ALA A 68 1.07 -3.78 -11.86
CA ALA A 68 1.10 -3.37 -10.47
C ALA A 68 2.01 -2.13 -10.29
N VAL A 69 1.39 -0.96 -10.13
CA VAL A 69 2.08 0.29 -9.82
C VAL A 69 2.67 0.19 -8.41
N ASN A 70 3.98 0.39 -8.30
CA ASN A 70 4.68 0.31 -7.01
C ASN A 70 4.93 1.68 -6.37
N LEU A 71 4.79 2.78 -7.12
CA LEU A 71 4.89 4.15 -6.62
C LEU A 71 4.20 5.11 -7.59
N ILE A 72 3.57 6.14 -7.04
CA ILE A 72 2.96 7.23 -7.79
C ILE A 72 3.75 8.50 -7.51
N ILE A 73 4.16 9.20 -8.55
CA ILE A 73 4.76 10.53 -8.45
C ILE A 73 3.92 11.52 -9.24
N THR A 74 3.44 12.58 -8.59
CA THR A 74 2.48 13.52 -9.20
C THR A 74 2.88 14.96 -8.97
N ASP A 75 2.66 15.80 -9.98
CA ASP A 75 2.67 17.25 -9.80
C ASP A 75 1.52 17.70 -8.90
N TYR A 76 1.75 18.75 -8.12
CA TYR A 76 0.74 19.35 -7.25
C TYR A 76 -0.25 20.22 -8.05
N CYS A 77 0.25 21.02 -8.99
CA CYS A 77 -0.46 22.09 -9.66
C CYS A 77 -1.00 21.65 -11.03
N MET A 78 -1.92 20.70 -11.04
CA MET A 78 -2.56 20.23 -12.28
C MET A 78 -3.96 20.85 -12.47
N PRO A 79 -4.36 21.20 -13.71
CA PRO A 79 -5.71 21.66 -14.01
C PRO A 79 -6.79 20.60 -13.71
N GLY A 80 -7.93 21.04 -13.18
CA GLY A 80 -9.09 20.19 -12.89
C GLY A 80 -8.98 19.36 -11.61
N MET A 81 -7.83 18.73 -11.36
CA MET A 81 -7.56 17.95 -10.16
C MET A 81 -6.13 18.18 -9.69
N THR A 82 -5.95 18.69 -8.48
CA THR A 82 -4.61 18.89 -7.94
C THR A 82 -3.95 17.56 -7.56
N GLY A 83 -2.62 17.54 -7.45
CA GLY A 83 -1.91 16.37 -6.92
C GLY A 83 -2.33 16.02 -5.49
N TYR A 84 -2.79 17.01 -4.71
CA TYR A 84 -3.36 16.78 -3.39
C TYR A 84 -4.73 16.08 -3.46
N ASP A 85 -5.59 16.47 -4.39
CA ASP A 85 -6.88 15.80 -4.61
C ASP A 85 -6.68 14.35 -5.07
N LEU A 86 -5.71 14.12 -5.96
CA LEU A 86 -5.32 12.78 -6.41
C LEU A 86 -4.79 11.94 -5.24
N LEU A 87 -3.89 12.48 -4.42
CA LEU A 87 -3.36 11.83 -3.22
C LEU A 87 -4.51 11.39 -2.30
N LYS A 88 -5.44 12.29 -2.00
CA LYS A 88 -6.57 12.00 -1.13
C LYS A 88 -7.39 10.82 -1.65
N LYS A 89 -7.74 10.82 -2.93
CA LYS A 89 -8.49 9.71 -3.56
C LYS A 89 -7.73 8.37 -3.52
N ILE A 90 -6.42 8.40 -3.73
CA ILE A 90 -5.57 7.20 -3.63
C ILE A 90 -5.58 6.66 -2.19
N LYS A 91 -5.45 7.52 -1.19
CA LYS A 91 -5.38 7.11 0.22
C LYS A 91 -6.74 6.71 0.80
N GLU A 92 -7.85 7.23 0.25
CA GLU A 92 -9.21 6.79 0.56
C GLU A 92 -9.56 5.42 -0.06
N SER A 93 -8.87 5.00 -1.11
CA SER A 93 -9.07 3.70 -1.77
C SER A 93 -8.51 2.53 -0.95
N SER A 94 -9.31 1.47 -0.77
CA SER A 94 -8.92 0.28 -0.03
C SER A 94 -7.74 -0.48 -0.64
N TYR A 95 -7.59 -0.43 -1.97
CA TYR A 95 -6.59 -1.19 -2.72
C TYR A 95 -5.38 -0.35 -3.14
N LEU A 96 -5.48 0.98 -3.18
CA LEU A 96 -4.36 1.85 -3.56
C LEU A 96 -3.68 2.56 -2.38
N ARG A 97 -4.31 2.59 -1.19
CA ARG A 97 -3.77 3.31 -0.02
C ARG A 97 -2.34 2.96 0.37
N ASP A 98 -1.93 1.71 0.10
CA ASP A 98 -0.60 1.19 0.40
C ASP A 98 0.45 1.55 -0.65
N ILE A 99 0.04 2.06 -1.82
CA ILE A 99 0.98 2.55 -2.84
C ILE A 99 1.60 3.86 -2.33
N PRO A 100 2.94 3.96 -2.32
CA PRO A 100 3.63 5.18 -1.96
C PRO A 100 3.31 6.31 -2.93
N VAL A 101 3.06 7.51 -2.40
CA VAL A 101 2.74 8.69 -3.22
C VAL A 101 3.74 9.79 -2.93
N VAL A 102 4.38 10.29 -3.98
CA VAL A 102 5.34 11.41 -3.92
C VAL A 102 4.77 12.60 -4.66
N ILE A 103 4.77 13.76 -3.99
CA ILE A 103 4.28 15.02 -4.58
C ILE A 103 5.46 15.83 -5.10
N MET A 104 5.31 16.42 -6.28
CA MET A 104 6.23 17.41 -6.85
C MET A 104 5.55 18.77 -6.90
N SER A 105 6.25 19.85 -6.55
CA SER A 105 5.69 21.20 -6.72
C SER A 105 6.78 22.23 -7.00
N SER A 106 6.47 23.24 -7.81
CA SER A 106 7.33 24.41 -7.99
C SER A 106 7.29 25.37 -6.79
N ASP A 107 6.20 25.32 -6.00
CA ASP A 107 6.01 26.22 -4.86
C ASP A 107 6.59 25.64 -3.57
N ASN A 108 7.45 26.41 -2.92
CA ASN A 108 7.97 26.06 -1.59
C ASN A 108 7.11 26.68 -0.47
N ILE A 109 5.91 26.13 -0.28
CA ILE A 109 4.95 26.61 0.72
C ILE A 109 4.87 25.57 1.87
N PRO A 110 5.42 25.86 3.07
CA PRO A 110 5.47 24.89 4.17
C PRO A 110 4.12 24.31 4.57
N SER A 111 3.06 25.13 4.62
CA SER A 111 1.71 24.64 4.95
C SER A 111 1.16 23.64 3.95
N ARG A 112 1.49 23.79 2.66
CA ARG A 112 1.12 22.86 1.60
C ARG A 112 1.88 21.55 1.73
N ILE A 113 3.20 21.63 1.94
CA ILE A 113 4.07 20.46 2.13
C ILE A 113 3.55 19.64 3.30
N ASN A 114 3.33 20.28 4.46
CA ASN A 114 2.83 19.62 5.66
C ASN A 114 1.48 18.96 5.41
N ARG A 115 0.55 19.64 4.76
CA ARG A 115 -0.77 19.09 4.44
C ARG A 115 -0.69 17.84 3.55
N CYS A 116 0.20 17.81 2.55
CA CYS A 116 0.41 16.62 1.74
C CYS A 116 0.96 15.45 2.56
N LEU A 117 1.93 15.70 3.43
CA LEU A 117 2.53 14.66 4.29
C LEU A 117 1.53 14.13 5.32
N GLU A 118 0.71 15.00 5.91
CA GLU A 118 -0.36 14.63 6.85
C GLU A 118 -1.46 13.78 6.20
N GLU A 119 -1.78 14.04 4.93
CA GLU A 119 -2.72 13.22 4.13
C GLU A 119 -2.13 11.84 3.75
N GLY A 120 -0.82 11.64 3.95
CA GLY A 120 -0.14 10.37 3.73
C GLY A 120 0.78 10.34 2.50
N ALA A 121 1.19 11.49 1.95
CA ALA A 121 2.30 11.50 1.01
C ALA A 121 3.58 11.00 1.68
N ASP A 122 4.32 10.16 0.97
CA ASP A 122 5.56 9.54 1.44
C ASP A 122 6.75 10.50 1.35
N GLU A 123 6.74 11.41 0.38
CA GLU A 123 7.79 12.39 0.15
C GLU A 123 7.27 13.59 -0.65
N PHE A 124 7.96 14.73 -0.55
CA PHE A 124 7.66 15.95 -1.28
C PHE A 124 8.93 16.51 -1.95
N PHE A 125 8.89 16.71 -3.27
CA PHE A 125 9.98 17.27 -4.06
C PHE A 125 9.68 18.67 -4.56
N LEU A 126 10.66 19.56 -4.44
CA LEU A 126 10.63 20.86 -5.11
C LEU A 126 11.15 20.72 -6.54
N LYS A 127 10.42 21.27 -7.50
CA LYS A 127 10.84 21.34 -8.90
C LYS A 127 11.97 22.38 -9.07
N PRO A 128 12.93 22.15 -9.98
CA PRO A 128 13.06 20.98 -10.85
C PRO A 128 13.57 19.75 -10.08
N VAL A 129 12.93 18.60 -10.29
CA VAL A 129 13.36 17.32 -9.70
C VAL A 129 14.72 16.92 -10.27
N ARG A 130 15.60 16.41 -9.42
CA ARG A 130 16.98 16.04 -9.75
C ARG A 130 17.17 14.54 -9.63
N LEU A 131 18.23 14.03 -10.27
CA LEU A 131 18.62 12.63 -10.16
C LEU A 131 18.89 12.20 -8.71
N SER A 132 19.39 13.11 -7.86
CA SER A 132 19.59 12.86 -6.44
C SER A 132 18.31 12.47 -5.71
N ASP A 133 17.16 13.00 -6.15
CA ASP A 133 15.87 12.79 -5.49
C ASP A 133 15.37 11.35 -5.73
N MET A 134 15.79 10.70 -6.82
CA MET A 134 15.45 9.30 -7.13
C MET A 134 15.99 8.31 -6.09
N SER A 135 17.10 8.65 -5.43
CA SER A 135 17.67 7.83 -4.36
C SER A 135 16.72 7.70 -3.15
N LYS A 136 15.86 8.70 -2.95
CA LYS A 136 14.87 8.74 -1.88
C LYS A 136 13.65 7.88 -2.18
N LEU A 137 13.38 7.54 -3.44
CA LEU A 137 12.21 6.75 -3.84
C LEU A 137 12.36 5.26 -3.50
N LYS A 138 13.58 4.71 -3.61
CA LYS A 138 13.85 3.28 -3.44
C LYS A 138 13.36 2.71 -2.09
N PRO A 139 13.61 3.36 -0.93
CA PRO A 139 13.12 2.87 0.36
C PRO A 139 11.60 2.71 0.43
N HIS A 140 10.83 3.62 -0.19
CA HIS A 140 9.37 3.57 -0.16
C HIS A 140 8.84 2.38 -0.97
N ILE A 141 9.43 2.14 -2.14
CA ILE A 141 9.04 1.04 -3.03
C ILE A 141 9.32 -0.33 -2.37
N LEU A 142 10.45 -0.47 -1.68
CA LEU A 142 10.82 -1.70 -0.97
C LEU A 142 9.87 -2.00 0.20
N LYS A 143 9.36 -0.98 0.88
CA LYS A 143 8.43 -1.12 2.01
C LYS A 143 7.09 -1.73 1.58
N SER A 144 6.62 -1.43 0.37
CA SER A 144 5.36 -1.96 -0.16
C SER A 144 5.41 -3.46 -0.41
N ARG A 145 6.53 -3.98 -0.93
CA ARG A 145 6.70 -5.43 -1.17
C ARG A 145 6.76 -6.27 0.11
N CYS A 146 7.27 -5.71 1.21
CA CYS A 146 7.31 -6.44 2.48
C CYS A 146 5.93 -6.60 3.11
N LYS A 147 4.98 -5.68 2.88
CA LYS A 147 3.63 -5.81 3.43
C LYS A 147 2.84 -6.95 2.77
N GLU A 148 3.05 -7.15 1.46
CA GLU A 148 2.41 -8.23 0.71
C GLU A 148 2.80 -9.61 1.25
N HIS A 149 4.08 -9.80 1.61
CA HIS A 149 4.56 -11.07 2.16
C HIS A 149 4.01 -11.36 3.56
N TYR A 150 3.91 -10.35 4.44
CA TYR A 150 3.36 -10.52 5.79
C TYR A 150 1.86 -10.80 5.83
N GLN A 151 1.09 -10.37 4.82
CA GLN A 151 -0.35 -10.65 4.74
C GLN A 151 -0.64 -12.03 4.14
N GLN A 152 0.17 -12.49 3.18
CA GLN A 152 0.06 -13.85 2.64
C GLN A 152 0.39 -14.92 3.70
N GLU A 153 1.44 -14.73 4.50
CA GLU A 153 1.80 -15.68 5.56
C GLU A 153 0.72 -15.82 6.65
N GLN A 154 0.08 -14.71 7.06
CA GLN A 154 -0.99 -14.74 8.06
C GLN A 154 -2.29 -15.39 7.52
N ASN A 155 -2.61 -15.21 6.24
CA ASN A 155 -3.76 -15.87 5.62
C ASN A 155 -3.55 -17.38 5.45
N LEU A 156 -2.32 -17.86 5.19
CA LEU A 156 -2.02 -19.29 5.12
C LEU A 156 -2.12 -20.00 6.49
N GLN A 157 -1.72 -19.34 7.58
CA GLN A 157 -1.84 -19.89 8.94
C GLN A 157 -3.31 -19.92 9.42
N SER A 158 -4.11 -18.91 9.08
CA SER A 158 -5.52 -18.85 9.50
C SER A 158 -6.42 -19.90 8.82
N ASN A 159 -6.09 -20.29 7.57
CA ASN A 159 -6.88 -21.27 6.81
C ASN A 159 -6.53 -22.74 7.12
N SER A 160 -5.43 -23.02 7.82
CA SER A 160 -5.02 -24.38 8.16
C SER A 160 -5.62 -24.90 9.47
N GLU A 161 -6.14 -24.01 10.34
CA GLU A 161 -6.74 -24.40 11.62
C GLU A 161 -8.25 -24.68 11.57
N SER A 162 -8.93 -24.37 10.47
CA SER A 162 -10.40 -24.47 10.37
C SER A 162 -10.95 -25.74 9.69
N ASN A 163 -10.10 -26.65 9.20
CA ASN A 163 -10.53 -27.79 8.34
C ASN A 163 -10.35 -29.19 8.95
N ASN A 164 -10.28 -29.34 10.28
CA ASN A 164 -10.09 -30.65 10.90
C ASN A 164 -11.10 -30.93 12.03
N SER A 165 -12.40 -30.98 11.70
CA SER A 165 -13.42 -31.52 12.61
C SER A 165 -14.69 -31.96 11.84
N SER A 166 -14.65 -33.14 11.21
CA SER A 166 -15.87 -33.88 10.86
C SER A 166 -15.58 -35.39 10.75
N ASN A 167 -16.15 -36.13 11.71
CA ASN A 167 -16.19 -37.59 11.86
C ASN A 167 -16.57 -38.38 10.60
N PRO A 168 -16.18 -39.67 10.55
CA PRO A 168 -17.07 -40.72 10.12
C PRO A 168 -17.38 -41.72 11.25
N THR A 169 -18.66 -42.08 11.28
CA THR A 169 -19.36 -43.04 12.14
C THR A 169 -18.96 -44.51 11.96
N SER A 170 -19.20 -45.28 13.04
CA SER A 170 -19.57 -46.71 13.08
C SER A 170 -18.49 -47.76 12.80
N GLU A 171 -18.08 -48.52 13.84
CA GLU A 171 -18.69 -49.81 14.23
C GLU A 171 -17.74 -50.68 15.10
N ASN A 172 -18.30 -51.09 16.23
CA ASN A 172 -18.20 -52.41 16.87
C ASN A 172 -16.96 -52.89 17.69
N SER A 173 -17.33 -53.23 18.94
CA SER A 173 -16.91 -54.39 19.75
C SER A 173 -15.56 -54.44 20.46
N SER A 174 -15.68 -54.25 21.79
CA SER A 174 -15.34 -55.22 22.85
C SER A 174 -14.12 -54.95 23.73
N SER A 175 -14.42 -54.86 25.04
CA SER A 175 -13.60 -55.19 26.22
C SER A 175 -12.34 -54.35 26.48
N SER A 176 -11.99 -53.91 27.68
CA SER A 176 -12.55 -54.01 29.03
C SER A 176 -11.60 -53.21 29.95
N THR A 177 -12.12 -52.63 31.05
CA THR A 177 -11.42 -52.35 32.34
C THR A 177 -10.18 -51.42 32.30
N SER A 178 -10.02 -50.32 33.06
CA SER A 178 -10.36 -50.04 34.46
C SER A 178 -9.99 -48.58 34.78
N SER A 179 -10.83 -47.90 35.58
CA SER A 179 -10.55 -47.03 36.76
C SER A 179 -9.23 -46.20 36.80
N ASN A 180 -9.13 -44.96 37.29
CA ASN A 180 -9.96 -44.19 38.21
C ASN A 180 -9.40 -42.75 38.38
N SER A 181 -10.31 -41.78 38.55
CA SER A 181 -10.30 -40.63 39.48
C SER A 181 -9.21 -39.53 39.59
N HIS A 182 -9.69 -38.30 39.38
CA HIS A 182 -9.60 -37.09 40.25
C HIS A 182 -8.30 -36.26 40.15
N LYS A 183 -8.32 -34.92 39.99
CA LYS A 183 -8.70 -33.91 40.99
C LYS A 183 -8.53 -32.48 40.40
N ARG A 184 -9.43 -31.54 40.74
CA ARG A 184 -9.33 -30.07 40.47
C ARG A 184 -8.93 -29.33 41.77
N LYS A 185 -8.14 -28.23 41.66
CA LYS A 185 -8.00 -27.05 42.55
C LYS A 185 -6.90 -26.14 41.94
N ALA A 186 -7.06 -24.86 41.58
CA ALA A 186 -7.56 -23.61 42.22
C ALA A 186 -6.42 -22.74 42.80
N VAL A 187 -6.61 -21.39 42.76
CA VAL A 187 -6.04 -20.29 43.62
C VAL A 187 -4.77 -19.59 43.07
N ASP A 188 -4.86 -18.35 42.52
CA ASP A 188 -4.67 -16.97 43.10
C ASP A 188 -3.19 -16.52 43.00
N GLU A 189 -2.70 -15.27 42.94
CA GLU A 189 -3.16 -13.86 43.03
C GLU A 189 -1.96 -12.96 42.57
N GLU A 190 -2.18 -11.67 42.24
CA GLU A 190 -1.29 -10.46 42.38
C GLU A 190 -1.73 -9.37 41.35
N ILE A 191 -2.67 -8.44 41.64
CA ILE A 191 -2.61 -7.13 42.36
C ILE A 191 -1.67 -6.09 41.64
N LEU A 192 -2.16 -5.15 40.80
CA LEU A 192 -2.64 -3.73 41.04
C LEU A 192 -1.52 -2.71 41.45
N PRO A 193 -1.67 -1.34 41.36
CA PRO A 193 -2.72 -0.48 40.76
C PRO A 193 -2.23 0.82 40.03
N HIS A 194 -3.23 1.58 39.53
CA HIS A 194 -3.25 2.92 38.94
C HIS A 194 -2.48 4.05 39.67
N THR A 195 -2.05 5.08 38.91
CA THR A 195 -1.93 6.46 39.41
C THR A 195 -2.33 7.49 38.34
N ILE A 196 -3.31 8.33 38.69
CA ILE A 196 -3.82 9.50 37.98
C ILE A 196 -2.88 10.69 38.23
N ARG A 197 -2.68 11.59 37.26
CA ARG A 197 -2.17 12.96 37.49
C ARG A 197 -3.03 14.01 36.76
N PRO A 198 -3.45 15.10 37.42
CA PRO A 198 -4.12 16.24 36.81
C PRO A 198 -3.18 17.43 36.51
N ARG A 199 -3.76 18.45 35.85
CA ARG A 199 -3.22 19.71 35.29
C ARG A 199 -2.66 20.74 36.30
N HIS A 200 -1.68 21.51 35.84
CA HIS A 200 -1.47 22.97 35.95
C HIS A 200 -0.34 23.33 34.95
N SER A 201 -0.30 24.41 34.17
CA SER A 201 -0.91 25.75 34.19
C SER A 201 -1.51 26.13 32.84
#